data_AF-A0A5K1B2H7-F1
#
_entry.id   AF-A0A5K1B2H7-F1
#
_cell.length_a   1.000
_cell.length_b   1.000
_cell.length_c   1.000
_cell.angle_alpha   90.00
_cell.angle_beta   90.00
_cell.angle_gamma   90.00
#
_symmetry.space_group_name_H-M   'P 1'
#
loop_
_entity.id
_entity.type
_entity.pdbx_description
1 polymer ?
#
loop_
_entity_poly.entity_id
_entity_poly.type
_entity_poly.pdbx_seq_one_letter_code
_entity_poly.pdbx_strand_id
1 'polypeptide(L)' 'GCDCLGFIKYFDAHFTNFSGGVETIENCVCLHEEDFGILWKHQDWRTGLAEVRRSRRLS' A
#
# COMPACT_ATOMS: atom_id res chain seq x y z
N GLY A 1 -4.22 -11.80 8.08
CA GLY A 1 -4.35 -10.40 8.54
C GLY A 1 -5.82 -10.05 8.53
N CYS A 2 -6.35 -9.54 9.62
CA CYS A 2 -7.76 -9.11 9.69
C CYS A 2 -7.93 -7.67 9.21
N ASP A 3 -6.93 -6.81 9.46
CA ASP A 3 -7.03 -5.37 9.20
C ASP A 3 -6.43 -4.95 7.84
N CYS A 4 -5.40 -5.65 7.35
CA CYS A 4 -4.81 -5.43 6.03
C CYS A 4 -4.77 -6.75 5.26
N LEU A 5 -5.11 -6.71 3.97
CA LEU A 5 -5.25 -7.87 3.08
C LEU A 5 -4.23 -7.81 1.94
N GLY A 6 -3.61 -8.95 1.63
CA GLY A 6 -2.61 -9.08 0.57
C GLY A 6 -1.25 -9.49 1.13
N PHE A 7 -0.18 -9.09 0.46
CA PHE A 7 1.18 -9.26 0.97
C PHE A 7 1.54 -8.06 1.83
N ILE A 8 1.61 -8.26 3.14
CA ILE A 8 1.74 -7.18 4.10
C ILE A 8 3.09 -7.26 4.82
N LYS A 9 3.74 -6.11 4.95
CA LYS A 9 4.85 -5.88 5.86
C LYS A 9 4.33 -5.07 7.04
N TYR A 10 4.54 -5.59 8.25
CA TYR A 10 4.17 -4.89 9.48
C TYR A 10 5.41 -4.28 10.12
N PHE A 11 5.22 -3.13 10.77
CA PHE A 11 6.23 -2.42 11.54
C PHE A 11 5.72 -2.14 12.94
N ASP A 12 6.61 -2.29 13.91
CA ASP A 12 6.34 -1.98 15.31
C ASP A 12 6.61 -0.50 15.59
N ALA A 13 5.90 0.05 16.57
CA ALA A 13 6.09 1.42 17.02
C ALA A 13 6.47 1.46 18.49
N HIS A 14 7.46 2.28 18.84
CA HIS A 14 7.91 2.47 20.21
C HIS A 14 7.44 3.82 20.74
N PHE A 15 6.75 3.82 21.88
CA PHE A 15 6.23 5.01 22.55
C PHE A 15 6.80 5.11 23.97
N THR A 16 6.87 6.33 24.51
CA THR A 16 7.25 6.56 25.90
C THR A 16 6.01 6.58 26.78
N ASN A 17 6.01 5.81 27.85
CA ASN A 17 4.92 5.81 28.82
C ASN A 17 5.09 6.93 29.86
N PHE A 18 4.04 7.18 30.66
CA PHE A 18 4.05 8.22 31.69
C PHE A 18 5.13 8.02 32.77
N SER A 19 5.59 6.78 32.94
CA SER A 19 6.67 6.41 33.87
C SER A 19 8.07 6.53 33.26
N GLY A 20 8.20 7.01 32.02
CA GLY A 20 9.48 7.16 31.32
C GLY A 20 10.06 5.87 30.73
N GLY A 21 9.31 4.77 30.75
CA GLY A 21 9.64 3.51 30.08
C GLY A 21 9.24 3.51 28.60
N VAL A 22 9.77 2.55 27.85
CA VAL A 22 9.43 2.32 26.44
C VAL A 22 8.35 1.25 26.34
N GLU A 23 7.24 1.58 25.71
CA GLU A 23 6.18 0.65 25.32
C GLU A 23 6.28 0.37 23.83
N THR A 24 6.22 -0.91 23.46
CA THR A 24 6.25 -1.33 22.05
C THR A 24 4.87 -1.79 21.65
N ILE A 25 4.31 -1.18 20.61
CA ILE A 25 3.07 -1.59 19.97
C ILE A 25 3.45 -2.45 18.76
N GLU A 26 3.22 -3.75 18.88
CA GLU A 26 3.50 -4.72 17.83
C GLU A 26 2.54 -4.53 16.64
N ASN A 27 3.04 -4.65 15.42
CA ASN A 27 2.29 -4.55 14.16
C ASN A 27 1.46 -3.25 14.03
N CYS A 28 1.95 -2.14 14.57
CA CYS A 28 1.25 -0.86 14.61
C CYS A 28 1.02 -0.25 13.21
N VAL A 29 1.92 -0.49 12.25
CA VAL A 29 1.82 0.03 10.88
C VAL A 29 1.85 -1.14 9.91
N CYS A 30 0.90 -1.19 8.99
CA CYS A 30 0.90 -2.13 7.87
C CYS A 30 1.31 -1.40 6.58
N LEU A 31 2.08 -2.07 5.74
CA LEU A 31 2.51 -1.58 4.43
C LEU A 31 2.27 -2.68 3.40
N HIS A 32 1.56 -2.37 2.34
CA HIS A 32 1.31 -3.26 1.23
C HIS A 32 1.14 -2.50 -0.10
N GLU A 33 1.35 -3.22 -1.20
CA GLU A 33 0.95 -2.72 -2.52
C GLU A 33 -0.48 -3.14 -2.82
N GLU A 34 -1.28 -2.21 -3.33
CA GLU A 34 -2.63 -2.46 -3.81
C GLU A 34 -2.78 -2.07 -5.30
N ASP A 35 -3.61 -2.82 -6.02
CA ASP A 35 -4.00 -2.43 -7.37
C ASP A 35 -5.06 -1.33 -7.31
N PHE A 36 -4.80 -0.23 -8.00
CA PHE A 36 -5.67 0.94 -8.04
C PHE A 36 -6.26 1.15 -9.44
N GLY A 37 -6.67 0.06 -10.10
CA GLY A 37 -7.36 0.12 -11.38
C GLY A 37 -6.46 0.58 -12.53
N ILE A 38 -7.01 1.39 -13.44
CA ILE A 38 -6.29 1.86 -14.64
C ILE A 38 -5.49 3.11 -14.30
N LEU A 39 -4.18 3.08 -14.57
CA LEU A 39 -3.33 4.27 -14.50
C LEU A 39 -3.56 5.14 -15.73
N TRP A 40 -3.44 4.54 -16.91
CA TRP A 40 -3.69 5.23 -18.17
C TRP A 40 -4.13 4.25 -19.26
N LYS A 41 -4.93 4.77 -20.19
CA LYS A 41 -5.38 4.06 -21.38
C LYS A 41 -5.42 5.02 -22.56
N HIS A 42 -4.86 4.62 -23.70
CA HIS A 42 -4.94 5.33 -24.96
C HIS A 42 -5.31 4.38 -26.09
N GLN A 43 -6.17 4.85 -26.99
CA GLN A 43 -6.51 4.15 -28.22
C GLN A 43 -6.26 5.11 -29.37
N ASP A 44 -5.30 4.76 -30.23
CA ASP A 44 -5.09 5.47 -31.48
C ASP A 44 -5.91 4.79 -32.59
N TRP A 45 -6.91 5.51 -33.10
CA TRP A 45 -7.79 5.03 -34.15
C TRP A 45 -7.12 5.04 -35.54
N ARG A 46 -6.06 5.82 -35.73
CA ARG A 46 -5.37 5.93 -37.04
C ARG A 46 -4.41 4.76 -37.25
N THR A 47 -3.69 4.37 -36.21
CA THR A 47 -2.75 3.24 -36.24
C THR A 47 -3.38 1.93 -35.76
N GLY A 48 -4.55 1.99 -35.12
CA GLY A 48 -5.22 0.83 -34.52
C GLY A 48 -4.59 0.38 -33.20
N LEU A 49 -3.62 1.13 -32.66
CA LEU A 49 -2.88 0.75 -31.46
C LEU A 49 -3.66 1.05 -30.18
N ALA A 50 -3.63 0.09 -29.26
CA ALA A 50 -4.26 0.16 -27.95
C ALA A 50 -3.19 0.02 -26.86
N GLU A 51 -3.10 0.99 -25.96
CA GLU A 51 -2.19 0.94 -24.81
C GLU A 51 -2.96 1.12 -23.50
N VAL A 52 -2.70 0.25 -22.53
CA VAL A 52 -3.26 0.29 -21.17
C VAL A 52 -2.15 -0.01 -20.17
N ARG A 53 -2.12 0.72 -19.06
CA ARG A 53 -1.33 0.36 -17.86
C ARG A 53 -2.19 0.50 -16.61
N ARG A 54 -1.93 -0.36 -15.63
CA ARG A 54 -2.63 -0.37 -14.33
C ARG A 54 -1.88 0.48 -13.31
N SER A 55 -2.64 1.11 -12.42
CA SER A 55 -2.10 1.88 -11.31
C SER A 55 -1.87 0.95 -10.13
N ARG A 56 -0.79 1.19 -9.39
CA ARG A 56 -0.50 0.50 -8.12
C ARG A 56 -0.18 1.55 -7.09
N ARG A 57 -0.71 1.39 -5.90
CA ARG A 57 -0.48 2.28 -4.76
C ARG A 57 0.24 1.53 -3.67
N LEU A 58 1.16 2.22 -3.01
CA LEU A 58 1.76 1.79 -1.76
C LEU A 58 0.94 2.40 -0.61
N SER A 59 0.36 1.55 0.23
CA SER A 59 -0.53 1.90 1.33
C SER A 59 -0.06 1.28 2.63
#